data_AF-A0A9Q0FFU5-F1
#
_entry.id   AF-A0A9Q0FFU5-F1
#
_cell.length_a   1.000
_cell.length_b   1.000
_cell.length_c   1.000
_cell.angle_alpha   90.00
_cell.angle_beta   90.00
_cell.angle_gamma   90.00
#
_symmetry.space_group_name_H-M   'P 1'
#
loop_
_entity.id
_entity.type
_entity.pdbx_description
1 polymer ?
#
loop_
_entity_poly.entity_id
_entity_poly.type
_entity_poly.pdbx_seq_one_letter_code
_entity_poly.pdbx_strand_id
1 'polypeptide(L)'
;MYCCYSAALSTTTTLASSTAIGYGSATRKPLQIRAMRAVVQRVTSSSVEVEGRVVSEIGPGLLVLVGLHESDTEADADYICRKVLNMRLFQNETTGRGWDQNVMQKNYGVLLVSQFTLYGVLKGNKPDFHVAMPPQKAKTFYESLVDKFRKSYTPDAIKDGVFGAMMKVNLVNDGPVTMQLESSQTSKNTNEATEE
;
A
#
# COMPACT_ATOMS: atom_id res chain seq x y z
N MET A 1 20.60 -7.97 12.18
CA MET A 1 21.42 -8.56 11.11
C MET A 1 21.30 -7.64 9.90
N TYR A 2 22.33 -6.87 9.56
CA TYR A 2 22.25 -5.85 8.50
C TYR A 2 22.28 -6.50 7.11
N CYS A 3 21.50 -5.99 6.15
CA CYS A 3 21.53 -6.43 4.77
C CYS A 3 21.55 -5.24 3.81
N CYS A 4 22.71 -4.61 3.69
CA CYS A 4 23.07 -3.84 2.50
C CYS A 4 23.98 -4.74 1.66
N TYR A 5 23.65 -5.00 0.39
CA TYR A 5 24.61 -5.57 -0.55
C TYR A 5 24.42 -4.99 -1.94
N SER A 6 25.50 -4.41 -2.46
CA SER A 6 25.64 -3.92 -3.83
C SER A 6 26.24 -5.02 -4.70
N ALA A 7 25.91 -5.05 -6.00
CA ALA A 7 26.58 -5.88 -6.98
C ALA A 7 26.66 -5.16 -8.34
N ALA A 8 27.85 -5.14 -8.94
CA ALA A 8 28.18 -4.34 -10.10
C ALA A 8 28.07 -5.12 -11.43
N LEU A 9 28.35 -4.41 -12.54
CA LEU A 9 28.23 -4.87 -13.93
C LEU A 9 29.22 -5.96 -14.34
N SER A 10 28.87 -6.72 -15.39
CA SER A 10 29.82 -7.31 -16.33
C SER A 10 29.20 -7.45 -17.73
N THR A 11 30.01 -7.71 -18.75
CA THR A 11 29.83 -7.20 -20.12
C THR A 11 29.73 -8.27 -21.22
N THR A 12 28.99 -7.93 -22.30
CA THR A 12 29.12 -8.39 -23.72
C THR A 12 29.14 -9.88 -24.08
N THR A 13 28.38 -10.27 -25.12
CA THR A 13 28.87 -10.89 -26.38
C THR A 13 27.72 -11.11 -27.39
N THR A 14 28.02 -11.17 -28.69
CA THR A 14 27.12 -11.36 -29.86
C THR A 14 27.44 -12.70 -30.58
N LEU A 15 26.86 -13.14 -31.70
CA LEU A 15 26.01 -12.53 -32.74
C LEU A 15 25.29 -13.67 -33.53
N ALA A 16 23.95 -13.66 -33.70
CA ALA A 16 23.30 -14.54 -34.69
C ALA A 16 21.90 -14.09 -35.13
N SER A 17 21.64 -14.16 -36.43
CA SER A 17 20.38 -13.86 -37.12
C SER A 17 19.54 -15.13 -37.38
N SER A 18 18.21 -15.01 -37.30
CA SER A 18 17.27 -15.93 -37.97
C SER A 18 15.92 -15.26 -38.18
N THR A 19 15.21 -15.69 -39.21
CA THR A 19 13.93 -15.16 -39.70
C THR A 19 12.74 -15.40 -38.76
N ALA A 20 11.84 -14.41 -38.66
CA ALA A 20 10.48 -14.62 -38.18
C ALA A 20 9.51 -13.64 -38.86
N ILE A 21 8.37 -14.16 -39.32
CA ILE A 21 7.31 -13.39 -39.99
C ILE A 21 6.60 -12.51 -38.96
N GLY A 22 6.44 -11.23 -39.29
CA GLY A 22 5.91 -10.22 -38.37
C GLY A 22 4.42 -10.35 -38.10
N TYR A 23 4.04 -11.16 -37.10
CA TYR A 23 2.84 -10.89 -36.33
C TYR A 23 3.12 -9.72 -35.39
N GLY A 24 2.32 -8.66 -35.49
CA GLY A 24 2.40 -7.48 -34.63
C GLY A 24 2.07 -7.82 -33.18
N SER A 25 3.05 -8.36 -32.45
CA SER A 25 2.98 -8.51 -31.00
C SER A 25 2.92 -7.12 -30.40
N ALA A 26 1.71 -6.68 -30.05
CA ALA A 26 1.50 -5.56 -29.15
C ALA A 26 2.07 -5.95 -27.79
N THR A 27 3.38 -5.75 -27.63
CA THR A 27 4.10 -5.95 -26.39
C THR A 27 3.48 -5.04 -25.36
N ARG A 28 2.57 -5.59 -24.55
CA ARG A 28 2.09 -4.93 -23.34
C ARG A 28 3.34 -4.68 -22.50
N LYS A 29 3.85 -3.44 -22.52
CA LYS A 29 4.89 -3.00 -21.59
C LYS A 29 4.41 -3.44 -20.21
N PRO A 30 5.24 -4.18 -19.43
CA PRO A 30 4.83 -4.59 -18.10
C PRO A 30 4.36 -3.33 -17.35
N LEU A 31 3.20 -3.41 -16.70
CA LEU A 31 2.64 -2.28 -15.95
C LEU A 31 3.70 -1.81 -14.96
N GLN A 32 4.33 -0.68 -15.27
CA GLN A 32 5.40 -0.17 -14.45
C GLN A 32 4.75 0.37 -13.18
N ILE A 33 4.91 -0.38 -12.10
CA ILE A 33 4.49 0.03 -10.77
C ILE A 33 5.20 1.36 -10.49
N ARG A 34 4.44 2.42 -10.21
CA ARG A 34 4.93 3.80 -10.07
C ARG A 34 4.22 4.57 -8.96
N ALA A 35 3.66 3.86 -7.98
CA ALA A 35 2.68 4.42 -7.06
C ALA A 35 2.71 3.80 -5.66
N MET A 36 2.31 4.62 -4.70
CA MET A 36 2.01 4.22 -3.33
C MET A 36 0.96 3.13 -3.31
N ARG A 37 1.20 2.12 -2.47
CA ARG A 37 0.31 0.97 -2.31
C ARG A 37 -0.22 0.91 -0.89
N ALA A 38 -1.48 0.54 -0.74
CA ALA A 38 -2.02 0.16 0.57
C ALA A 38 -2.84 -1.13 0.47
N VAL A 39 -2.62 -2.04 1.41
CA VAL A 39 -3.55 -3.15 1.69
C VAL A 39 -4.31 -2.78 2.95
N VAL A 40 -5.61 -2.56 2.81
CA VAL A 40 -6.53 -2.14 3.88
C VAL A 40 -7.36 -3.34 4.28
N GLN A 41 -7.33 -3.71 5.55
CA GLN A 41 -8.06 -4.84 6.10
C GLN A 41 -9.02 -4.37 7.19
N ARG A 42 -10.29 -4.78 7.11
CA ARG A 42 -11.27 -4.50 8.16
C ARG A 42 -11.03 -5.46 9.33
N VAL A 43 -10.94 -4.94 10.54
CA VAL A 43 -10.57 -5.71 11.73
C VAL A 43 -11.51 -5.43 12.89
N THR A 44 -11.74 -6.45 13.73
CA THR A 44 -12.36 -6.27 15.06
C THR A 44 -11.34 -5.83 16.11
N SER A 45 -10.07 -6.18 15.91
CA SER A 45 -8.91 -5.69 16.67
C SER A 45 -7.62 -5.91 15.86
N SER A 46 -6.60 -5.08 16.10
CA SER A 46 -5.27 -5.25 15.53
C SER A 46 -4.20 -4.61 16.43
N SER A 47 -3.04 -5.23 16.55
CA SER A 47 -1.94 -4.74 17.39
C SER A 47 -0.57 -5.00 16.78
N VAL A 48 0.40 -4.20 17.21
CA VAL A 48 1.82 -4.33 16.87
C VAL A 48 2.60 -4.67 18.13
N GLU A 49 3.38 -5.75 18.07
CA GLU A 49 4.39 -6.08 19.06
C GLU A 49 5.80 -5.83 18.53
N VAL A 50 6.67 -5.32 19.41
CA VAL A 50 8.12 -5.28 19.22
C VAL A 50 8.76 -5.91 20.46
N GLU A 51 9.69 -6.85 20.28
CA GLU A 51 10.38 -7.56 21.37
C GLU A 51 9.43 -8.20 22.41
N GLY A 52 8.24 -8.64 21.96
CA GLY A 52 7.22 -9.27 22.81
C GLY A 52 6.41 -8.30 23.67
N ARG A 53 6.48 -6.99 23.40
CA ARG A 53 5.66 -5.95 24.04
C ARG A 53 4.74 -5.31 23.02
N VAL A 54 3.47 -5.16 23.34
CA VAL A 54 2.53 -4.37 22.53
C VAL A 54 2.97 -2.91 22.58
N VAL A 55 3.25 -2.32 21.42
CA VAL A 55 3.65 -0.92 21.26
C VAL A 55 2.52 -0.05 20.72
N SER A 56 1.50 -0.66 20.11
CA SER A 56 0.42 0.02 19.40
C SER A 56 -0.75 -0.95 19.20
N GLU A 57 -1.99 -0.50 19.42
CA GLU A 57 -3.18 -1.34 19.23
C GLU A 57 -4.44 -0.51 18.91
N ILE A 58 -5.37 -1.16 18.21
CA ILE A 58 -6.72 -0.67 17.92
C ILE A 58 -7.77 -1.75 18.23
N GLY A 59 -8.96 -1.31 18.64
CA GLY A 59 -10.17 -2.13 18.60
C GLY A 59 -10.75 -2.23 17.18
N PRO A 60 -12.08 -2.17 17.01
CA PRO A 60 -12.70 -2.20 15.68
C PRO A 60 -12.18 -1.09 14.77
N GLY A 61 -11.94 -1.41 13.50
CA GLY A 61 -11.42 -0.44 12.53
C GLY A 61 -10.68 -1.04 11.35
N LEU A 62 -9.58 -0.40 10.97
CA LEU A 62 -8.78 -0.73 9.79
C LEU A 62 -7.30 -0.96 10.14
N LEU A 63 -6.76 -2.11 9.78
CA LEU A 63 -5.31 -2.29 9.61
C LEU A 63 -4.92 -1.87 8.19
N VAL A 64 -3.86 -1.08 8.05
CA VAL A 64 -3.39 -0.59 6.75
C VAL A 64 -1.89 -0.86 6.61
N LEU A 65 -1.54 -1.81 5.76
CA LEU A 65 -0.16 -2.04 5.34
C LEU A 65 0.14 -1.06 4.20
N VAL A 66 1.09 -0.13 4.40
CA VAL A 66 1.44 0.92 3.43
C VAL A 66 2.81 0.68 2.81
N GLY A 67 2.85 0.51 1.50
CA GLY A 67 4.06 0.52 0.69
C GLY A 67 4.29 1.93 0.12
N LEU A 68 5.51 2.43 0.27
CA LEU A 68 6.00 3.66 -0.36
C LEU A 68 6.89 3.31 -1.55
N HIS A 69 6.59 3.85 -2.73
CA HIS A 69 7.36 3.72 -3.96
C HIS A 69 8.45 4.80 -4.05
N GLU A 70 9.57 4.54 -4.72
CA GLU A 70 10.69 5.50 -4.80
C GLU A 70 10.30 6.89 -5.33
N SER A 71 9.32 6.93 -6.25
CA SER A 71 8.80 8.14 -6.90
C SER A 71 7.57 8.77 -6.23
N ASP A 72 7.14 8.28 -5.07
CA ASP A 72 5.94 8.83 -4.42
C ASP A 72 6.11 10.29 -4.01
N THR A 73 4.98 11.01 -4.09
CA THR A 73 4.83 12.43 -3.80
C THR A 73 3.77 12.66 -2.72
N GLU A 74 3.71 13.87 -2.15
CA GLU A 74 2.67 14.23 -1.18
C GLU A 74 1.24 14.07 -1.74
N ALA A 75 1.03 14.20 -3.06
CA ALA A 75 -0.26 13.97 -3.69
C ALA A 75 -0.69 12.48 -3.64
N ASP A 76 0.26 11.55 -3.67
CA ASP A 76 0.02 10.12 -3.50
C ASP A 76 -0.41 9.81 -2.05
N ALA A 77 0.25 10.46 -1.09
CA ALA A 77 -0.08 10.40 0.33
C ALA A 77 -1.48 11.00 0.62
N ASP A 78 -1.82 12.14 0.03
CA ASP A 78 -3.16 12.76 0.08
C ASP A 78 -4.24 11.84 -0.48
N TYR A 79 -3.96 11.18 -1.63
CA TYR A 79 -4.88 10.23 -2.23
C TYR A 79 -5.14 9.03 -1.31
N ILE A 80 -4.09 8.38 -0.80
CA ILE A 80 -4.22 7.19 0.05
C ILE A 80 -4.90 7.54 1.37
N CYS A 81 -4.50 8.63 2.05
CA CYS A 81 -5.15 9.11 3.27
C CYS A 81 -6.65 9.31 3.08
N ARG A 82 -7.04 10.10 2.07
CA ARG A 82 -8.44 10.38 1.74
C ARG A 82 -9.21 9.11 1.38
N LYS A 83 -8.63 8.20 0.61
CA LYS A 83 -9.29 6.94 0.23
C LYS A 83 -9.51 6.03 1.43
N VAL A 84 -8.49 5.79 2.26
CA VAL A 84 -8.60 4.94 3.45
C VAL A 84 -9.69 5.46 4.39
N LEU A 85 -9.66 6.75 4.74
CA LEU A 85 -10.60 7.34 5.70
C LEU A 85 -12.05 7.37 5.18
N ASN A 86 -12.26 7.53 3.87
CA ASN A 86 -13.60 7.66 3.29
C ASN A 86 -14.18 6.38 2.68
N MET A 87 -13.42 5.28 2.61
CA MET A 87 -13.93 4.00 2.12
C MET A 87 -15.05 3.47 3.02
N ARG A 88 -16.21 3.18 2.42
CA ARG A 88 -17.41 2.68 3.10
C ARG A 88 -17.34 1.15 3.26
N LEU A 89 -16.62 0.69 4.28
CA LEU A 89 -16.39 -0.74 4.55
C LEU A 89 -17.26 -1.31 5.68
N PHE A 90 -18.04 -0.47 6.36
CA PHE A 90 -18.85 -0.85 7.52
C PHE A 90 -20.34 -0.80 7.22
N GLN A 91 -21.10 -1.65 7.93
CA GLN A 91 -22.56 -1.65 7.89
C GLN A 91 -23.11 -0.45 8.67
N ASN A 92 -24.19 0.11 8.15
CA ASN A 92 -25.03 1.06 8.86
C ASN A 92 -26.01 0.29 9.76
N GLU A 93 -25.83 0.35 11.08
CA GLU A 93 -26.65 -0.38 12.05
C GLU A 93 -28.11 0.10 12.05
N THR A 94 -28.36 1.40 11.82
CA THR A 94 -29.70 1.99 11.80
C THR A 94 -30.52 1.57 10.57
N THR A 95 -29.88 1.44 9.40
CA THR A 95 -30.57 1.10 8.14
C THR A 95 -30.36 -0.35 7.69
N GLY A 96 -29.51 -1.11 8.38
CA GLY A 96 -29.07 -2.44 7.99
C GLY A 96 -28.18 -2.49 6.74
N ARG A 97 -27.94 -1.37 6.05
CA ARG A 97 -27.23 -1.33 4.76
C ARG A 97 -25.73 -1.61 4.91
N GLY A 98 -25.24 -2.65 4.25
CA GLY A 98 -23.80 -2.92 4.10
C GLY A 98 -23.11 -1.91 3.18
N TRP A 99 -21.78 -1.76 3.32
CA TRP A 99 -20.95 -0.88 2.47
C TRP A 99 -21.38 0.61 2.49
N ASP A 100 -21.86 1.10 3.63
CA ASP A 100 -22.47 2.43 3.75
C ASP A 100 -21.69 3.39 4.64
N GLN A 101 -21.02 2.91 5.69
CA GLN A 101 -20.30 3.74 6.65
C GLN A 101 -18.78 3.57 6.51
N ASN A 102 -18.04 4.66 6.66
CA ASN A 102 -16.57 4.66 6.70
C ASN A 102 -16.04 4.60 8.16
N VAL A 103 -14.72 4.50 8.31
CA VAL A 103 -14.06 4.33 9.63
C VAL A 103 -14.33 5.52 10.57
N MET A 104 -14.37 6.74 10.03
CA MET A 104 -14.62 7.96 10.80
C MET A 104 -16.06 8.01 11.30
N GLN A 105 -17.03 7.64 10.47
CA GLN A 105 -18.46 7.61 10.84
C GLN A 105 -18.77 6.58 11.92
N LYS A 106 -17.98 5.50 12.01
CA LYS A 106 -18.08 4.50 13.08
C LYS A 106 -17.29 4.86 14.35
N ASN A 107 -16.52 5.95 14.32
CA ASN A 107 -15.55 6.32 15.34
C ASN A 107 -14.55 5.20 15.68
N TYR A 108 -14.00 4.57 14.66
CA TYR A 108 -13.15 3.38 14.74
C TYR A 108 -11.67 3.69 14.51
N GLY A 109 -10.79 2.77 14.93
CA GLY A 109 -9.34 2.96 14.84
C GLY A 109 -8.77 2.73 13.44
N VAL A 110 -7.62 3.35 13.17
CA VAL A 110 -6.78 3.04 11.99
C VAL A 110 -5.37 2.77 12.48
N LEU A 111 -4.85 1.57 12.19
CA LEU A 111 -3.47 1.18 12.48
C LEU A 111 -2.66 1.13 11.18
N LEU A 112 -1.72 2.06 11.04
CA LEU A 112 -0.80 2.15 9.92
C LEU A 112 0.47 1.32 10.20
N VAL A 113 0.91 0.52 9.22
CA VAL A 113 2.16 -0.23 9.30
C VAL A 113 2.92 -0.08 7.98
N SER A 114 4.21 0.29 8.04
CA SER A 114 5.06 0.37 6.85
C SER A 114 5.40 -1.01 6.31
N GLN A 115 5.13 -1.25 5.02
CA GLN A 115 5.21 -2.55 4.36
C GLN A 115 5.81 -2.44 2.96
N PHE A 116 7.13 -2.25 2.88
CA PHE A 116 7.85 -2.16 1.60
C PHE A 116 7.71 -3.41 0.71
N THR A 117 7.38 -4.57 1.29
CA THR A 117 7.22 -5.83 0.54
C THR A 117 6.00 -5.86 -0.37
N LEU A 118 5.10 -4.86 -0.32
CA LEU A 118 4.02 -4.67 -1.31
C LEU A 118 4.56 -4.39 -2.73
N TYR A 119 5.86 -4.14 -2.87
CA TYR A 119 6.58 -4.04 -4.14
C TYR A 119 7.36 -5.31 -4.51
N GLY A 120 7.16 -6.43 -3.79
CA GLY A 120 7.83 -7.69 -4.06
C GLY A 120 7.51 -8.23 -5.46
N VAL A 121 8.51 -8.23 -6.34
CA VAL A 121 8.49 -8.93 -7.63
C VAL A 121 9.35 -10.18 -7.51
N LEU A 122 8.84 -11.33 -7.95
CA LEU A 122 9.60 -12.58 -7.87
C LEU A 122 10.53 -12.75 -9.09
N LYS A 123 11.83 -12.81 -8.84
CA LYS A 123 12.87 -13.24 -9.80
C LYS A 123 13.16 -14.72 -9.55
N GLY A 124 12.46 -15.59 -10.28
CA GLY A 124 12.34 -17.00 -9.90
C GLY A 124 11.54 -17.09 -8.60
N ASN A 125 12.12 -17.69 -7.54
CA ASN A 125 11.51 -17.72 -6.20
C ASN A 125 12.04 -16.65 -5.24
N LYS A 126 13.02 -15.82 -5.67
CA LYS A 126 13.59 -14.76 -4.84
C LYS A 126 12.77 -13.47 -4.98
N PRO A 127 12.27 -12.87 -3.89
CA PRO A 127 11.63 -11.57 -3.97
C PRO A 127 12.67 -10.46 -4.18
N ASP A 128 12.29 -9.49 -4.99
CA ASP A 128 13.04 -8.29 -5.32
C ASP A 128 12.14 -7.07 -5.06
N PHE A 129 12.72 -6.03 -4.45
CA PHE A 129 11.99 -4.85 -3.96
C PHE A 129 12.56 -3.54 -4.51
N HIS A 130 13.27 -3.57 -5.64
CA HIS A 130 14.05 -2.43 -6.17
C HIS A 130 13.27 -1.11 -6.36
N VAL A 131 11.94 -1.17 -6.53
CA VAL A 131 11.08 0.01 -6.72
C VAL A 131 10.56 0.62 -5.40
N ALA A 132 10.81 -0.03 -4.26
CA ALA A 132 10.42 0.50 -2.96
C ALA A 132 11.28 1.70 -2.56
N MET A 133 10.69 2.66 -1.84
CA MET A 133 11.39 3.86 -1.40
C MET A 133 12.57 3.51 -0.46
N PRO A 134 13.78 4.07 -0.66
CA PRO A 134 14.94 3.79 0.20
C PRO A 134 14.68 4.14 1.68
N PRO A 135 15.19 3.35 2.66
CA PRO A 135 14.77 3.42 4.07
C PRO A 135 14.84 4.82 4.71
N GLN A 136 15.87 5.60 4.41
CA GLN A 136 16.05 6.95 4.96
C GLN A 136 14.97 7.92 4.47
N LYS A 137 14.67 7.91 3.15
CA LYS A 137 13.58 8.71 2.57
C LYS A 137 12.22 8.19 3.04
N ALA A 138 12.06 6.87 3.06
CA ALA A 138 10.83 6.18 3.45
C ALA A 138 10.43 6.45 4.91
N LYS A 139 11.39 6.58 5.84
CA LYS A 139 11.09 6.92 7.24
C LYS A 139 10.40 8.29 7.35
N THR A 140 11.05 9.35 6.86
CA THR A 140 10.51 10.72 6.93
C THR A 140 9.21 10.86 6.15
N PHE A 141 9.09 10.19 5.00
CA PHE A 141 7.85 10.18 4.21
C PHE A 141 6.72 9.46 4.95
N TYR A 142 7.00 8.33 5.60
CA TYR A 142 6.02 7.60 6.40
C TYR A 142 5.55 8.42 7.61
N GLU A 143 6.46 9.11 8.31
CA GLU A 143 6.14 10.04 9.40
C GLU A 143 5.19 11.16 8.91
N SER A 144 5.48 11.79 7.76
CA SER A 144 4.59 12.76 7.10
C SER A 144 3.20 12.18 6.81
N LEU A 145 3.14 10.95 6.29
CA LEU A 145 1.87 10.25 6.00
C LEU A 145 1.05 9.99 7.28
N VAL A 146 1.66 9.48 8.35
CA VAL A 146 0.95 9.22 9.62
C VAL A 146 0.38 10.52 10.19
N ASP A 147 1.16 11.61 10.17
CA ASP A 147 0.68 12.92 10.62
C ASP A 147 -0.42 13.50 9.73
N LYS A 148 -0.41 13.20 8.43
CA LYS A 148 -1.49 13.55 7.49
C LYS A 148 -2.80 12.82 7.86
N PHE A 149 -2.73 11.55 8.25
CA PHE A 149 -3.88 10.82 8.80
C PHE A 149 -4.36 11.45 10.11
N ARG A 150 -3.46 11.74 11.06
CA ARG A 150 -3.79 12.38 12.35
C ARG A 150 -4.47 13.74 12.19
N LYS A 151 -4.09 14.52 11.18
CA LYS A 151 -4.72 15.81 10.83
C LYS A 151 -6.07 15.69 10.10
N SER A 152 -6.31 14.56 9.44
CA SER A 152 -7.52 14.35 8.60
C SER A 152 -8.66 13.63 9.33
N TYR A 153 -8.41 13.15 10.56
CA TYR A 153 -9.38 12.49 11.44
C TYR A 153 -9.02 12.82 12.91
N THR A 154 -9.46 12.03 13.89
CA THR A 154 -9.11 12.21 15.30
C THR A 154 -7.71 11.64 15.57
N PRO A 155 -6.74 12.43 16.10
CA PRO A 155 -5.37 11.97 16.31
C PRO A 155 -5.25 10.68 17.13
N ASP A 156 -6.04 10.54 18.20
CA ASP A 156 -6.00 9.36 19.08
C ASP A 156 -6.48 8.07 18.41
N ALA A 157 -7.31 8.17 17.36
CA ALA A 157 -7.80 7.03 16.59
C ALA A 157 -6.79 6.56 15.53
N ILE A 158 -5.75 7.35 15.23
CA ILE A 158 -4.68 6.99 14.31
C ILE A 158 -3.49 6.44 15.10
N LYS A 159 -3.22 5.16 14.91
CA LYS A 159 -2.09 4.42 15.49
C LYS A 159 -1.12 4.01 14.40
N ASP A 160 0.14 3.82 14.77
CA ASP A 160 1.20 3.37 13.87
C ASP A 160 2.10 2.30 14.52
N GLY A 161 2.73 1.47 13.68
CA GLY A 161 3.83 0.60 14.09
C GLY A 161 5.18 1.30 14.13
N VAL A 162 6.21 0.64 14.68
CA VAL A 162 7.57 1.20 14.78
C VAL A 162 8.32 1.02 13.45
N PHE A 163 8.53 2.10 12.71
CA PHE A 163 9.18 2.06 11.40
C PHE A 163 10.57 1.40 11.45
N GLY A 164 10.79 0.39 10.61
CA GLY A 164 12.07 -0.33 10.51
C GLY A 164 12.35 -1.35 11.61
N ALA A 165 11.46 -1.51 12.61
CA ALA A 165 11.57 -2.58 13.60
C ALA A 165 11.06 -3.91 13.04
N MET A 166 11.57 -5.03 13.59
CA MET A 166 10.98 -6.35 13.39
C MET A 166 9.70 -6.46 14.24
N MET A 167 8.57 -6.13 13.61
CA MET A 167 7.25 -6.16 14.23
C MET A 167 6.58 -7.52 14.07
N LYS A 168 5.80 -7.93 15.07
CA LYS A 168 4.68 -8.86 14.84
C LYS A 168 3.40 -8.03 14.74
N VAL A 169 2.61 -8.25 13.70
CA VAL A 169 1.31 -7.59 13.53
C VAL A 169 0.24 -8.65 13.75
N ASN A 170 -0.47 -8.55 14.88
CA ASN A 170 -1.61 -9.41 15.19
C ASN A 170 -2.86 -8.73 14.63
N LEU A 171 -3.76 -9.48 13.98
CA LEU A 171 -5.05 -8.96 13.56
C LEU A 171 -6.16 -10.00 13.64
N VAL A 172 -7.37 -9.54 13.93
CA VAL A 172 -8.60 -10.34 13.81
C VAL A 172 -9.45 -9.74 12.69
N ASN A 173 -9.32 -10.31 11.49
CA ASN A 173 -10.05 -9.86 10.31
C ASN A 173 -11.57 -9.97 10.51
N ASP A 174 -12.28 -8.90 10.17
CA ASP A 174 -13.73 -8.80 10.17
C ASP A 174 -14.27 -8.97 8.73
N GLY A 175 -14.91 -10.11 8.46
CA GLY A 175 -15.51 -10.44 7.16
C GLY A 175 -15.05 -11.80 6.61
N PRO A 176 -13.81 -11.94 6.11
CA PRO A 176 -12.78 -10.90 6.00
C PRO A 176 -13.06 -9.91 4.85
N VAL A 177 -12.81 -8.62 5.09
CA VAL A 177 -12.78 -7.59 4.04
C VAL A 177 -11.34 -7.11 3.85
N THR A 178 -10.84 -7.15 2.61
CA THR A 178 -9.49 -6.67 2.26
C THR A 178 -9.54 -5.92 0.93
N MET A 179 -9.05 -4.69 0.93
CA MET A 179 -9.01 -3.79 -0.23
C MET A 179 -7.56 -3.48 -0.61
N GLN A 180 -7.27 -3.40 -1.91
CA GLN A 180 -5.97 -2.93 -2.42
C GLN A 180 -6.17 -1.53 -3.03
N LEU A 181 -5.29 -0.59 -2.68
CA LEU A 181 -5.28 0.77 -3.19
C LEU A 181 -3.94 1.05 -3.87
N GLU A 182 -3.98 1.77 -4.99
CA GLU A 182 -2.81 2.35 -5.66
C GLU A 182 -3.10 3.83 -5.95
N SER A 183 -2.14 4.73 -5.72
CA SER A 183 -2.34 6.17 -5.94
C SER A 183 -2.43 6.56 -7.41
N SER A 184 -1.66 5.90 -8.30
CA SER A 184 -1.68 6.16 -9.74
C SER A 184 -2.89 5.52 -10.44
N GLN A 185 -4.07 6.10 -10.25
CA GLN A 185 -5.11 6.03 -11.26
C GLN A 185 -5.54 7.43 -11.68
N THR A 186 -4.87 7.94 -12.72
CA THR A 186 -5.48 8.89 -13.65
C THR A 186 -6.80 8.29 -14.10
N SER A 187 -7.88 9.06 -13.97
CA SER A 187 -9.25 8.60 -14.21
C SER A 187 -9.44 8.02 -15.62
N LYS A 188 -9.52 6.69 -15.73
CA LYS A 188 -10.10 6.02 -16.90
C LYS A 188 -11.63 6.14 -16.87
N ASN A 189 -12.10 7.36 -17.06
CA ASN A 189 -13.48 7.74 -17.36
C ASN A 189 -13.45 8.93 -18.34
N THR A 190 -12.61 8.83 -19.36
CA THR A 190 -12.89 9.52 -20.62
C THR A 190 -13.89 8.63 -21.35
N ASN A 191 -15.14 9.06 -21.42
CA ASN A 191 -16.10 8.39 -22.29
C ASN A 191 -15.57 8.51 -23.72
N GLU A 192 -15.49 7.38 -24.43
CA GLU A 192 -15.39 7.38 -25.88
C GLU A 192 -16.72 7.91 -26.43
N ALA A 193 -16.83 9.23 -26.52
CA ALA A 193 -17.82 9.89 -27.36
C ALA A 193 -17.33 9.70 -28.81
N THR A 194 -17.67 8.56 -29.40
CA THR A 194 -17.55 8.37 -30.85
C THR A 194 -18.58 9.26 -31.51
N GLU A 195 -18.11 10.22 -32.30
CA GLU A 195 -18.94 10.99 -33.21
C GLU A 195 -19.42 10.10 -34.36
N GLU A 196 -20.73 10.05 -34.60
CA GLU A 196 -21.36 9.82 -35.91
C GLU A 196 -22.74 10.49 -35.95
#